data_AF-A0A7S0BNV0-F1
#
_entry.id   AF-A0A7S0BNV0-F1
#
_cell.length_a   1.000
_cell.length_b   1.000
_cell.length_c   1.000
_cell.angle_alpha   90.00
_cell.angle_beta   90.00
_cell.angle_gamma   90.00
#
_symmetry.space_group_name_H-M   'P 1'
#
loop_
_entity.id
_entity.type
_entity.pdbx_description
1 polymer ?
#
loop_
_entity_poly.entity_id
_entity_poly.type
_entity_poly.pdbx_seq_one_letter_code
_entity_poly.pdbx_strand_id
1 'polypeptide(L)'
;ATYWYVLSALVGLHKNGKKRNLARTTFKFTNRLCAKNPGDLPCLLSVGNGFYESGSYRCAEAIYLQAYTIRPNEAMISLLLALVYLHMGQARRIRNRGECILKGLTFLQEYRHLRENGCAEVKAEVLYNCARFYHFCNLVHVAAPLYEQVLAIDLRGAKKDISRDAAYNLVRLYSSVGSRANANRVIKSHLQF
;
A
#
# COMPACT_ATOMS: atom_id res chain seq x y z
N ALA A 1 -0.33 -13.58 -1.05
CA ALA A 1 0.59 -13.48 0.11
C ALA A 1 1.51 -12.25 0.08
N THR A 2 1.48 -11.41 -0.96
CA THR A 2 2.54 -10.41 -1.27
C THR A 2 2.21 -8.96 -0.92
N TYR A 3 0.96 -8.60 -0.63
CA TYR A 3 0.56 -7.20 -0.47
C TYR A 3 1.03 -6.55 0.83
N TRP A 4 1.21 -7.36 1.88
CA TRP A 4 1.65 -6.86 3.19
C TRP A 4 3.15 -6.75 3.35
N TYR A 5 3.94 -7.54 2.61
CA TYR A 5 5.40 -7.46 2.67
C TYR A 5 5.90 -6.12 2.16
N VAL A 6 5.25 -5.55 1.15
CA VAL A 6 5.65 -4.25 0.61
C VAL A 6 5.47 -3.17 1.70
N LEU A 7 4.29 -3.02 2.29
CA LEU A 7 4.04 -1.97 3.30
C LEU A 7 4.77 -2.18 4.64
N SER A 8 4.99 -3.41 5.11
CA SER A 8 5.67 -3.67 6.39
C SER A 8 7.20 -3.71 6.27
N ALA A 9 7.77 -4.18 5.14
CA ALA A 9 9.20 -4.06 4.88
C ALA A 9 9.61 -2.58 4.74
N LEU A 10 8.74 -1.75 4.16
CA LEU A 10 8.99 -0.32 3.94
C LEU A 10 9.16 0.50 5.22
N VAL A 11 8.47 0.15 6.31
CA VAL A 11 8.65 0.83 7.62
C VAL A 11 9.81 0.22 8.43
N GLY A 12 10.11 -1.07 8.24
CA GLY A 12 11.12 -1.80 9.01
C GLY A 12 12.56 -1.66 8.50
N LEU A 13 12.79 -1.29 7.24
CA LEU A 13 14.13 -1.19 6.65
C LEU A 13 14.93 0.03 7.11
N HIS A 14 14.29 1.00 7.76
CA HIS A 14 14.96 2.22 8.21
C HIS A 14 15.81 2.05 9.48
N LYS A 15 15.64 0.95 10.23
CA LYS A 15 16.25 0.77 11.56
C LYS A 15 17.53 -0.08 11.61
N ASN A 16 17.99 -0.66 10.51
CA ASN A 16 19.12 -1.61 10.56
C ASN A 16 20.08 -1.49 9.34
N GLY A 17 21.29 -0.97 9.57
CA GLY A 17 22.27 -0.66 8.51
C GLY A 17 22.67 -1.86 7.64
N LYS A 18 22.71 -3.07 8.21
CA LYS A 18 22.97 -4.31 7.46
C LYS A 18 21.87 -4.61 6.44
N LYS A 19 20.59 -4.39 6.80
CA LYS A 19 19.44 -4.59 5.91
C LYS A 19 19.43 -3.58 4.76
N ARG A 20 19.88 -2.35 5.01
CA ARG A 20 19.97 -1.29 3.97
C ARG A 20 21.05 -1.59 2.92
N ASN A 21 22.18 -2.15 3.33
CA ASN A 21 23.24 -2.56 2.40
C ASN A 21 22.79 -3.75 1.55
N LEU A 22 22.10 -4.73 2.15
CA LEU A 22 21.52 -5.84 1.40
C LEU A 22 20.52 -5.34 0.35
N ALA A 23 19.58 -4.47 0.72
CA ALA A 23 18.61 -3.90 -0.23
C ALA A 23 19.28 -3.19 -1.42
N ARG A 24 20.37 -2.44 -1.17
CA ARG A 24 21.16 -1.82 -2.24
C ARG A 24 21.85 -2.83 -3.16
N THR A 25 22.44 -3.88 -2.59
CA THR A 25 23.09 -4.93 -3.39
C THR A 25 22.06 -5.69 -4.22
N THR A 26 20.92 -6.04 -3.62
CA THR A 26 19.80 -6.67 -4.29
C THR A 26 19.29 -5.81 -5.44
N PHE A 27 19.09 -4.50 -5.22
CA PHE A 27 18.68 -3.57 -6.28
C PHE A 27 19.68 -3.50 -7.44
N LYS A 28 20.99 -3.43 -7.16
CA LYS A 28 22.02 -3.45 -8.20
C LYS A 28 21.97 -4.74 -9.02
N PHE A 29 21.76 -5.87 -8.35
CA PHE A 29 21.66 -7.17 -9.01
C PHE A 29 20.39 -7.28 -9.87
N THR A 30 19.22 -6.93 -9.32
CA THR A 30 17.94 -6.99 -10.05
C THR A 30 17.91 -6.02 -11.22
N ASN A 31 18.51 -4.83 -11.10
CA ASN A 31 18.60 -3.89 -12.21
C ASN A 31 19.46 -4.42 -13.36
N ARG A 32 20.57 -5.09 -13.06
CA ARG A 32 21.41 -5.75 -14.09
C ARG A 32 20.69 -6.93 -14.73
N LEU A 33 19.92 -7.70 -13.95
CA LEU A 33 19.13 -8.81 -14.46
C LEU A 33 18.00 -8.32 -15.38
N CYS A 34 17.31 -7.26 -14.97
CA CYS A 34 16.26 -6.63 -15.77
C CYS A 34 16.80 -6.04 -17.08
N ALA A 35 18.03 -5.50 -17.07
CA ALA A 35 18.68 -5.03 -18.30
C ALA A 35 18.92 -6.15 -19.33
N LYS A 36 19.05 -7.41 -18.89
CA LYS A 36 19.14 -8.57 -19.78
C LYS A 36 17.78 -9.06 -20.27
N ASN A 37 16.72 -8.81 -19.49
CA ASN A 37 15.34 -9.27 -19.76
C ASN A 37 14.34 -8.11 -19.54
N PRO A 38 14.28 -7.12 -20.45
CA PRO A 38 13.54 -5.86 -20.21
C PRO A 38 12.01 -5.99 -20.19
N GLY A 39 11.47 -7.15 -20.59
CA GLY A 39 10.02 -7.44 -20.58
C GLY A 39 9.56 -8.36 -19.46
N ASP A 40 10.46 -8.83 -18.59
CA ASP A 40 10.09 -9.77 -17.53
C ASP A 40 9.42 -9.02 -16.35
N LEU A 41 8.16 -9.36 -16.07
CA LEU A 41 7.34 -8.65 -15.10
C LEU A 41 7.91 -8.70 -13.67
N PRO A 42 8.33 -9.86 -13.11
CA PRO A 42 9.00 -9.93 -11.82
C PRO A 42 10.27 -9.06 -11.72
N CYS A 43 11.07 -8.99 -12.78
CA CYS A 43 12.24 -8.11 -12.84
C CYS A 43 11.84 -6.63 -12.76
N LEU A 44 10.87 -6.20 -13.58
CA LEU A 44 10.38 -4.82 -13.56
C LEU A 44 9.81 -4.44 -12.19
N LEU A 45 8.97 -5.28 -11.60
CA LEU A 45 8.42 -5.04 -10.27
C LEU A 45 9.52 -4.94 -9.20
N SER A 46 10.56 -5.77 -9.29
CA SER A 46 11.69 -5.73 -8.35
C SER A 46 12.50 -4.43 -8.47
N VAL A 47 12.74 -3.96 -9.69
CA VAL A 47 13.44 -2.69 -9.95
C VAL A 47 12.59 -1.49 -9.51
N GLY A 48 11.30 -1.49 -9.84
CA GLY A 48 10.35 -0.45 -9.43
C GLY A 48 10.26 -0.34 -7.91
N ASN A 49 10.20 -1.47 -7.20
CA ASN A 49 10.21 -1.51 -5.73
C ASN A 49 11.51 -0.93 -5.16
N GLY A 50 12.67 -1.22 -5.76
CA GLY A 50 13.94 -0.62 -5.32
C GLY A 50 13.99 0.90 -5.50
N PHE A 51 13.44 1.42 -6.61
CA PHE A 51 13.31 2.87 -6.78
C PHE A 51 12.33 3.48 -5.77
N TYR A 52 11.20 2.82 -5.53
CA TYR A 52 10.21 3.23 -4.55
C TYR A 52 10.83 3.34 -3.15
N GLU A 53 11.53 2.30 -2.71
CA GLU A 53 12.22 2.23 -1.41
C GLU A 53 13.29 3.31 -1.26
N SER A 54 13.97 3.66 -2.35
CA SER A 54 14.96 4.74 -2.36
C SER A 54 14.36 6.15 -2.28
N GLY A 55 13.02 6.27 -2.38
CA GLY A 55 12.31 7.55 -2.49
C GLY A 55 12.34 8.16 -3.90
N SER A 56 12.87 7.44 -4.88
CA SER A 56 12.93 7.86 -6.29
C SER A 56 11.61 7.57 -6.99
N TYR A 57 10.52 8.17 -6.53
CA TYR A 57 9.17 7.82 -6.95
C TYR A 57 8.90 8.03 -8.44
N ARG A 58 9.53 9.01 -9.10
CA ARG A 58 9.41 9.18 -10.57
C ARG A 58 10.04 8.03 -11.36
N CYS A 59 11.16 7.49 -10.87
CA CYS A 59 11.76 6.31 -11.50
C CYS A 59 10.88 5.07 -11.27
N ALA A 60 10.32 4.94 -10.05
CA ALA A 60 9.38 3.85 -9.74
C ALA A 60 8.11 3.94 -10.62
N GLU A 61 7.56 5.14 -10.80
CA GLU A 61 6.42 5.41 -11.70
C GLU A 61 6.71 4.90 -13.12
N ALA A 62 7.84 5.29 -13.71
CA ALA A 62 8.21 4.89 -15.07
C ALA A 62 8.26 3.36 -15.23
N ILE A 63 8.88 2.67 -14.25
CA ILE A 63 8.99 1.20 -14.28
C ILE A 63 7.65 0.52 -14.06
N TYR A 64 6.80 1.03 -13.16
CA TYR A 64 5.46 0.45 -12.96
C TYR A 64 4.52 0.73 -14.12
N LEU A 65 4.62 1.87 -14.79
CA LEU A 65 3.88 2.14 -16.02
C LEU A 65 4.33 1.21 -17.15
N GLN A 66 5.63 0.91 -17.25
CA GLN A 66 6.13 -0.12 -18.18
C GLN A 66 5.59 -1.51 -17.82
N ALA A 67 5.54 -1.87 -16.54
CA ALA A 67 4.91 -3.12 -16.11
C ALA A 67 3.41 -3.16 -16.45
N TYR A 68 2.73 -2.02 -16.32
CA TYR A 68 1.31 -1.86 -16.63
C TYR A 68 1.02 -2.02 -18.13
N THR A 69 1.88 -1.54 -19.03
CA THR A 69 1.69 -1.76 -20.48
C THR A 69 1.83 -3.23 -20.86
N ILE A 70 2.60 -4.02 -20.09
CA ILE A 70 2.76 -5.47 -20.32
C ILE A 70 1.57 -6.26 -19.75
N ARG A 71 1.11 -5.91 -18.54
CA ARG A 71 -0.04 -6.56 -17.89
C ARG A 71 -0.97 -5.54 -17.21
N PRO A 72 -1.90 -4.91 -17.95
CA PRO A 72 -2.78 -3.88 -17.39
C PRO A 72 -3.76 -4.42 -16.35
N ASN A 73 -4.17 -5.69 -16.47
CA ASN A 73 -5.14 -6.33 -15.57
C ASN A 73 -4.51 -6.96 -14.32
N GLU A 74 -3.21 -6.74 -14.08
CA GLU A 74 -2.56 -7.23 -12.87
C GLU A 74 -2.79 -6.25 -11.72
N ALA A 75 -3.72 -6.59 -10.82
CA ALA A 75 -4.17 -5.70 -9.76
C ALA A 75 -3.02 -5.23 -8.84
N MET A 76 -1.94 -6.01 -8.70
CA MET A 76 -0.77 -5.58 -7.93
C MET A 76 -0.09 -4.34 -8.53
N ILE A 77 -0.04 -4.22 -9.86
CA ILE A 77 0.58 -3.08 -10.54
C ILE A 77 -0.23 -1.81 -10.27
N SER A 78 -1.55 -1.91 -10.38
CA SER A 78 -2.47 -0.80 -10.06
C SER A 78 -2.30 -0.34 -8.60
N LEU A 79 -2.15 -1.26 -7.64
CA LEU A 79 -1.87 -0.86 -6.25
C LEU A 79 -0.54 -0.09 -6.13
N LEU A 80 0.53 -0.59 -6.76
CA LEU A 80 1.85 0.01 -6.68
C LEU A 80 1.89 1.41 -7.31
N LEU A 81 1.20 1.61 -8.44
CA LEU A 81 1.01 2.92 -9.05
C LEU A 81 0.23 3.86 -8.13
N ALA A 82 -0.87 3.39 -7.53
CA ALA A 82 -1.63 4.18 -6.56
C ALA A 82 -0.76 4.68 -5.40
N LEU A 83 0.10 3.81 -4.85
CA LEU A 83 1.04 4.17 -3.78
C LEU A 83 2.12 5.16 -4.24
N VAL A 84 2.72 4.95 -5.41
CA VAL A 84 3.73 5.88 -5.97
C VAL A 84 3.15 7.29 -6.08
N TYR A 85 1.96 7.42 -6.67
CA TYR A 85 1.31 8.70 -6.83
C TYR A 85 0.91 9.34 -5.50
N LEU A 86 0.43 8.54 -4.55
CA LEU A 86 0.14 9.00 -3.18
C LEU A 86 1.39 9.61 -2.53
N HIS A 87 2.55 8.94 -2.63
CA HIS A 87 3.81 9.44 -2.07
C HIS A 87 4.37 10.64 -2.82
N MET A 88 4.25 10.68 -4.15
CA MET A 88 4.62 11.86 -4.94
C MET A 88 3.82 13.10 -4.55
N GLY A 89 2.51 12.95 -4.30
CA GLY A 89 1.63 14.04 -3.84
C GLY A 89 2.00 14.60 -2.47
N GLN A 90 2.92 13.96 -1.74
CA GLN A 90 3.30 14.30 -0.36
C GLN A 90 4.72 14.86 -0.30
N ALA A 91 5.42 14.90 -1.44
CA ALA A 91 6.72 15.52 -1.55
C ALA A 91 6.61 17.04 -1.27
N ARG A 92 7.51 17.57 -0.44
CA ARG A 92 7.49 18.98 0.03
C ARG A 92 7.49 20.03 -1.08
N ARG A 93 7.96 19.70 -2.30
CA ARG A 93 8.12 20.63 -3.42
C ARG A 93 7.28 20.24 -4.65
N ILE A 94 6.19 19.50 -4.48
CA ILE A 94 5.34 19.11 -5.61
C ILE A 94 4.51 20.31 -6.09
N ARG A 95 4.50 20.58 -7.41
CA ARG A 95 3.70 21.67 -8.00
C ARG A 95 2.22 21.29 -8.12
N ASN A 96 1.93 20.05 -8.52
CA ASN A 96 0.57 19.59 -8.81
C ASN A 96 0.15 18.44 -7.87
N ARG A 97 0.01 18.73 -6.57
CA ARG A 97 -0.42 17.73 -5.58
C ARG A 97 -1.74 17.08 -5.96
N GLY A 98 -2.72 17.87 -6.38
CA GLY A 98 -4.06 17.39 -6.75
C GLY A 98 -4.00 16.36 -7.89
N GLU A 99 -3.19 16.62 -8.91
CA GLU A 99 -2.98 15.71 -10.04
C GLU A 99 -2.40 14.37 -9.60
N CYS A 100 -1.38 14.38 -8.73
CA CYS A 100 -0.82 13.14 -8.18
C CYS A 100 -1.88 12.36 -7.40
N ILE A 101 -2.63 13.01 -6.52
CA ILE A 101 -3.68 12.32 -5.74
C ILE A 101 -4.77 11.75 -6.66
N LEU A 102 -5.18 12.50 -7.69
CA LEU A 102 -6.17 12.04 -8.66
C LEU A 102 -5.69 10.80 -9.43
N LYS A 103 -4.46 10.81 -9.95
CA LYS A 103 -3.85 9.62 -10.59
C LYS A 103 -3.80 8.43 -9.64
N GLY A 104 -3.40 8.68 -8.38
CA GLY A 104 -3.38 7.65 -7.35
C GLY A 104 -4.75 7.04 -7.09
N LEU A 105 -5.80 7.87 -7.04
CA LEU A 105 -7.19 7.41 -6.90
C LEU A 105 -7.65 6.60 -8.10
N THR A 106 -7.30 6.98 -9.33
CA THR A 106 -7.63 6.22 -10.54
C THR A 106 -7.12 4.79 -10.44
N PHE A 107 -5.82 4.62 -10.14
CA PHE A 107 -5.23 3.29 -10.00
C PHE A 107 -5.73 2.52 -8.77
N LEU A 108 -6.14 3.21 -7.70
CA LEU A 108 -6.78 2.58 -6.55
C LEU A 108 -8.17 2.01 -6.90
N GLN A 109 -8.96 2.73 -7.72
CA GLN A 109 -10.25 2.22 -8.18
C GLN A 109 -10.07 1.03 -9.13
N GLU A 110 -9.09 1.10 -10.04
CA GLU A 110 -8.73 -0.01 -10.92
C GLU A 110 -8.36 -1.27 -10.11
N TYR A 111 -7.49 -1.10 -9.11
CA TYR A 111 -7.12 -2.15 -8.16
C TYR A 111 -8.33 -2.80 -7.48
N ARG A 112 -9.31 -1.97 -7.09
CA ARG A 112 -10.54 -2.42 -6.42
C ARG A 112 -11.43 -3.20 -7.39
N HIS A 113 -11.59 -2.70 -8.61
CA HIS A 113 -12.39 -3.35 -9.65
C HIS A 113 -11.82 -4.72 -10.04
N LEU A 114 -10.51 -4.80 -10.28
CA LEU A 114 -9.83 -6.06 -10.62
C LEU A 114 -9.90 -7.12 -9.51
N ARG A 115 -10.32 -6.76 -8.28
CA ARG A 115 -10.46 -7.66 -7.14
C ARG A 115 -11.88 -7.78 -6.59
N GLU A 116 -12.87 -7.26 -7.30
CA GLU A 116 -14.26 -7.20 -6.82
C GLU A 116 -14.86 -8.58 -6.50
N ASN A 117 -14.48 -9.60 -7.28
CA ASN A 117 -15.00 -10.98 -7.18
C ASN A 117 -14.16 -11.88 -6.25
N GLY A 118 -13.33 -11.29 -5.38
CA GLY A 118 -12.50 -12.03 -4.43
C GLY A 118 -13.28 -12.63 -3.26
N CYS A 119 -12.67 -13.62 -2.58
CA CYS A 119 -13.21 -14.16 -1.33
C CYS A 119 -13.20 -13.13 -0.19
N ALA A 120 -13.75 -13.49 0.98
CA ALA A 120 -13.80 -12.61 2.15
C ALA A 120 -12.42 -12.02 2.53
N GLU A 121 -11.35 -12.82 2.46
CA GLU A 121 -9.97 -12.34 2.71
C GLU A 121 -9.57 -11.23 1.74
N VAL A 122 -9.85 -11.41 0.45
CA VAL A 122 -9.52 -10.45 -0.60
C VAL A 122 -10.35 -9.18 -0.45
N LYS A 123 -11.65 -9.31 -0.14
CA LYS A 123 -12.52 -8.18 0.12
C LYS A 123 -12.02 -7.35 1.30
N ALA A 124 -11.62 -8.00 2.39
CA ALA A 124 -11.05 -7.33 3.55
C ALA A 124 -9.73 -6.62 3.18
N GLU A 125 -8.86 -7.26 2.40
CA GLU A 125 -7.61 -6.66 1.92
C GLU A 125 -7.84 -5.38 1.11
N VAL A 126 -8.80 -5.42 0.17
CA VAL A 126 -9.16 -4.29 -0.69
C VAL A 126 -9.69 -3.12 0.15
N LEU A 127 -10.62 -3.39 1.07
CA LEU A 127 -11.17 -2.38 1.97
C LEU A 127 -10.09 -1.77 2.86
N TYR A 128 -9.20 -2.59 3.41
CA TYR A 128 -8.08 -2.14 4.22
C TYR A 128 -7.14 -1.23 3.44
N ASN A 129 -6.75 -1.62 2.22
CA ASN A 129 -5.85 -0.81 1.39
C ASN A 129 -6.48 0.52 0.97
N CYS A 130 -7.79 0.52 0.66
CA CYS A 130 -8.54 1.77 0.42
C CYS A 130 -8.55 2.65 1.68
N ALA A 131 -8.87 2.08 2.85
CA ALA A 131 -8.87 2.79 4.12
C ALA A 131 -7.49 3.40 4.43
N ARG A 132 -6.41 2.69 4.13
CA ARG A 132 -5.03 3.18 4.27
C ARG A 132 -4.73 4.36 3.35
N PHE A 133 -5.16 4.29 2.10
CA PHE A 133 -5.00 5.39 1.15
C PHE A 133 -5.71 6.65 1.64
N TYR A 134 -6.99 6.55 2.00
CA TYR A 134 -7.78 7.68 2.49
C TYR A 134 -7.28 8.22 3.84
N HIS A 135 -6.83 7.33 4.74
CA HIS A 135 -6.17 7.73 5.99
C HIS A 135 -4.92 8.56 5.69
N PHE A 136 -4.08 8.14 4.73
CA PHE A 136 -2.90 8.90 4.33
C PHE A 136 -3.25 10.29 3.77
N CYS A 137 -4.39 10.40 3.07
CA CYS A 137 -4.94 11.68 2.60
C CYS A 137 -5.62 12.51 3.70
N ASN A 138 -5.65 12.04 4.95
CA ASN A 138 -6.38 12.65 6.07
C ASN A 138 -7.91 12.75 5.85
N LEU A 139 -8.47 11.89 5.01
CA LEU A 139 -9.91 11.80 4.74
C LEU A 139 -10.59 10.87 5.75
N VAL A 140 -10.64 11.32 7.00
CA VAL A 140 -11.07 10.53 8.16
C VAL A 140 -12.47 9.95 7.99
N HIS A 141 -13.41 10.75 7.49
CA HIS A 141 -14.81 10.36 7.28
C HIS A 141 -14.98 9.25 6.23
N VAL A 142 -14.01 9.08 5.32
CA VAL A 142 -13.99 7.98 4.33
C VAL A 142 -13.22 6.78 4.87
N ALA A 143 -12.08 7.02 5.54
CA ALA A 143 -11.21 5.96 6.03
C ALA A 143 -11.83 5.16 7.18
N ALA A 144 -12.49 5.82 8.15
CA ALA A 144 -13.04 5.15 9.32
C ALA A 144 -14.11 4.10 8.97
N PRO A 145 -15.15 4.40 8.16
CA PRO A 145 -16.12 3.39 7.76
C PRO A 145 -15.51 2.21 7.02
N LEU A 146 -14.45 2.41 6.24
CA LEU A 146 -13.77 1.31 5.55
C LEU A 146 -13.04 0.40 6.53
N TYR A 147 -12.37 0.93 7.56
CA TYR A 147 -11.79 0.08 8.62
C TYR A 147 -12.86 -0.68 9.40
N GLU A 148 -13.99 -0.05 9.73
CA GLU A 148 -15.11 -0.71 10.40
C GLU A 148 -15.66 -1.87 9.55
N GLN A 149 -15.77 -1.68 8.22
CA GLN A 149 -16.15 -2.77 7.31
C GLN A 149 -15.14 -3.93 7.30
N VAL A 150 -13.84 -3.65 7.43
CA VAL A 150 -12.82 -4.71 7.56
C VAL A 150 -13.04 -5.51 8.86
N LEU A 151 -13.31 -4.82 9.97
CA LEU A 151 -13.56 -5.44 11.28
C LEU A 151 -14.86 -6.26 11.34
N ALA A 152 -15.80 -5.98 10.44
CA ALA A 152 -17.05 -6.73 10.31
C ALA A 152 -16.92 -8.02 9.48
N ILE A 153 -15.80 -8.22 8.77
CA ILE A 153 -15.56 -9.44 7.99
C ILE A 153 -14.98 -10.52 8.90
N ASP A 154 -15.61 -11.70 8.90
CA ASP A 154 -15.07 -12.86 9.61
C ASP A 154 -13.86 -13.43 8.87
N LEU A 155 -12.67 -13.23 9.46
CA LEU A 155 -11.40 -13.72 8.95
C LEU A 155 -10.87 -14.91 9.78
N ARG A 156 -11.72 -15.59 10.56
CA ARG A 156 -11.30 -16.82 11.27
C ARG A 156 -10.88 -17.89 10.26
N GLY A 157 -9.69 -18.43 10.45
CA GLY A 157 -9.10 -19.40 9.52
C GLY A 157 -8.48 -18.79 8.26
N ALA A 158 -8.48 -17.46 8.14
CA ALA A 158 -7.79 -16.79 7.05
C ALA A 158 -6.27 -16.98 7.16
N LYS A 159 -5.57 -17.02 6.01
CA LYS A 159 -4.09 -17.11 6.00
C LYS A 159 -3.43 -15.95 6.73
N LYS A 160 -4.08 -14.79 6.70
CA LYS A 160 -3.65 -13.60 7.41
C LYS A 160 -4.86 -12.83 7.92
N ASP A 161 -4.97 -12.74 9.23
CA ASP A 161 -5.93 -11.87 9.88
C ASP A 161 -5.43 -10.41 9.87
N ILE A 162 -6.07 -9.57 9.08
CA ILE A 162 -5.79 -8.12 9.00
C ILE A 162 -6.67 -7.30 9.97
N SER A 163 -7.57 -7.93 10.72
CA SER A 163 -8.52 -7.24 11.61
C SER A 163 -7.78 -6.48 12.71
N ARG A 164 -6.75 -7.08 13.31
CA ARG A 164 -5.90 -6.41 14.30
C ARG A 164 -5.19 -5.19 13.74
N ASP A 165 -4.65 -5.31 12.52
CA ASP A 165 -4.00 -4.19 11.83
C ASP A 165 -5.01 -3.07 11.50
N ALA A 166 -6.23 -3.42 11.10
CA ALA A 166 -7.31 -2.47 10.85
C ALA A 166 -7.73 -1.74 12.14
N ALA A 167 -7.98 -2.47 13.22
CA ALA A 167 -8.33 -1.91 14.53
C ALA A 167 -7.26 -0.95 15.04
N TYR A 168 -5.98 -1.34 14.97
CA TYR A 168 -4.87 -0.47 15.37
C TYR A 168 -4.84 0.83 14.57
N ASN A 169 -4.99 0.77 13.25
CA ASN A 169 -4.98 1.97 12.40
C ASN A 169 -6.23 2.84 12.61
N LEU A 170 -7.38 2.24 12.90
CA LEU A 170 -8.61 2.95 13.23
C LEU A 170 -8.50 3.70 14.56
N VAL A 171 -7.90 3.08 15.58
CA VAL A 171 -7.59 3.75 16.86
C VAL A 171 -6.68 4.95 16.64
N ARG A 172 -5.64 4.79 15.82
CA ARG A 172 -4.74 5.90 15.47
C ARG A 172 -5.45 7.02 14.73
N LEU A 173 -6.33 6.69 13.79
CA LEU A 173 -7.14 7.67 13.05
C LEU A 173 -8.07 8.44 14.00
N TYR A 174 -8.77 7.77 14.90
CA TYR A 174 -9.63 8.44 15.88
C TYR A 174 -8.84 9.31 16.86
N SER A 175 -7.66 8.83 17.27
CA SER A 175 -6.77 9.58 18.15
C SER A 175 -6.24 10.85 17.46
N SER A 176 -5.93 10.81 16.16
CA SER A 176 -5.44 11.99 15.42
C SER A 176 -6.48 13.10 15.27
N VAL A 177 -7.77 12.75 15.27
CA VAL A 177 -8.86 13.73 15.26
C VAL A 177 -9.38 14.09 16.67
N GLY A 178 -8.76 13.55 17.73
CA GLY A 178 -9.16 13.82 19.12
C GLY A 178 -10.39 13.03 19.62
N SER A 179 -10.90 12.07 18.85
CA SER A 179 -12.07 11.27 19.22
C SER A 179 -11.69 10.12 20.18
N ARG A 180 -11.37 10.47 21.44
CA ARG A 180 -10.95 9.49 22.46
C ARG A 180 -11.99 8.42 22.76
N ALA A 181 -13.27 8.78 22.75
CA ALA A 181 -14.37 7.84 23.01
C ALA A 181 -14.39 6.70 21.97
N ASN A 182 -14.30 7.04 20.67
CA ASN A 182 -14.28 6.06 19.60
C ASN A 182 -12.99 5.22 19.61
N ALA A 183 -11.84 5.84 19.86
CA ALA A 183 -10.58 5.11 20.02
C ALA A 183 -10.67 4.07 21.14
N ASN A 184 -11.17 4.46 22.31
CA ASN A 184 -11.33 3.57 23.46
C ASN A 184 -12.35 2.44 23.19
N ARG A 185 -13.43 2.71 22.45
CA ARG A 185 -14.39 1.69 22.01
C ARG A 185 -13.69 0.60 21.22
N VAL A 186 -12.92 0.98 20.18
CA VAL A 186 -12.23 0.04 19.29
C VAL A 186 -11.15 -0.76 20.05
N ILE A 187 -10.41 -0.11 20.96
CA ILE A 187 -9.43 -0.82 21.81
C ILE A 187 -10.12 -1.91 22.63
N LYS A 188 -11.23 -1.58 23.29
CA LYS A 188 -11.95 -2.53 24.14
C LYS A 188 -12.55 -3.69 23.36
N SER A 189 -13.03 -3.47 22.13
CA SER A 189 -13.69 -4.53 21.36
C SER A 189 -12.73 -5.42 20.57
N HIS A 190 -11.58 -4.92 20.12
CA HIS A 190 -10.73 -5.67 19.17
C HIS A 190 -9.26 -5.85 19.59
N LEU A 191 -8.78 -5.17 20.62
CA LEU A 191 -7.35 -5.15 20.98
C LEU A 191 -7.06 -5.57 22.44
N GLN A 192 -8.00 -6.25 23.10
CA GLN A 192 -7.76 -6.84 24.42
C GLN A 192 -6.95 -8.15 24.30
N PHE A 193 -6.06 -8.40 25.25
CA PHE A 193 -5.17 -9.57 25.31
C PHE A 193 -5.69 -10.60 26.32
#